data_AF-A0A7R9WB12-F1
#
_entry.id   AF-A0A7R9WB12-F1
#
_cell.length_a   1.000
_cell.length_b   1.000
_cell.length_c   1.000
_cell.angle_alpha   90.00
_cell.angle_beta   90.00
_cell.angle_gamma   90.00
#
_symmetry.space_group_name_H-M   'P 1'
#
loop_
_entity.id
_entity.type
_entity.pdbx_description
1 polymer ?
#
loop_
_entity_poly.entity_id
_entity_poly.type
_entity_poly.pdbx_seq_one_letter_code
_entity_poly.pdbx_strand_id
1 'polypeptide(L)'
;FRVTCSRSYPVVVFLDDLQWADETSLLLMNALVTDTTIEGLLFIGCYRDNEVAVDHPLRMRISDIDRMGFAKITSIHLPNLDVRNVESLLSDTLCLTPPMVRRLAEAVWQKTAGLALFVVQFI
;
A
#
# COMPACT_ATOMS: atom_id res chain seq x y z
N PHE A 1 20.98 9.36 -4.36
CA PHE A 1 19.74 9.88 -4.97
C PHE A 1 19.93 11.18 -5.73
N ARG A 2 20.64 12.19 -5.21
CA ARG A 2 20.81 13.50 -5.88
C ARG A 2 21.41 13.47 -7.30
N VAL A 3 22.23 12.45 -7.62
CA VAL A 3 22.84 12.29 -8.95
C VAL A 3 21.94 11.51 -9.92
N THR A 4 21.01 10.71 -9.39
CA THR A 4 20.19 9.77 -10.14
C THR A 4 18.73 10.19 -10.27
N CYS A 5 18.29 11.19 -9.50
CA CYS A 5 16.91 11.65 -9.41
C CYS A 5 16.83 13.15 -9.74
N SER A 6 15.98 13.50 -10.70
CA SER A 6 15.70 14.88 -11.10
C SER A 6 14.30 14.97 -11.69
N ARG A 7 13.78 16.18 -11.94
CA ARG A 7 12.48 16.34 -12.64
C ARG A 7 12.45 15.69 -14.02
N SER A 8 13.57 15.72 -14.75
CA SER A 8 13.68 15.11 -16.08
C SER A 8 13.84 13.59 -16.03
N TYR A 9 14.29 13.06 -14.89
CA TYR A 9 14.51 11.63 -14.65
C TYR A 9 13.95 11.28 -13.27
N PRO A 10 12.61 11.23 -13.12
CA PRO A 10 11.99 10.94 -11.85
C PRO A 10 12.24 9.49 -11.44
N VAL A 11 12.36 9.26 -10.13
CA VAL A 11 12.59 7.94 -9.54
C VAL A 11 11.43 7.60 -8.62
N VAL A 12 10.91 6.38 -8.75
CA VAL A 12 9.95 5.81 -7.81
C VAL A 12 10.68 4.79 -6.94
N VAL A 13 10.62 4.97 -5.62
CA VAL A 13 11.08 3.99 -4.65
C VAL A 13 9.85 3.37 -4.00
N PHE A 14 9.72 2.05 -4.12
CA PHE A 14 8.65 1.28 -3.50
C PHE A 14 9.26 0.32 -2.49
N LEU A 15 8.85 0.43 -1.22
CA LEU A 15 9.25 -0.48 -0.14
C LEU A 15 8.02 -1.14 0.49
N ASP A 16 8.09 -2.46 0.61
CA ASP A 16 7.07 -3.29 1.25
C ASP A 16 7.47 -3.67 2.68
N ASP A 17 6.49 -4.12 3.46
CA ASP A 17 6.63 -4.60 4.84
C ASP A 17 7.35 -3.62 5.79
N LEU A 18 7.06 -2.32 5.69
CA LEU A 18 7.71 -1.31 6.55
C LEU A 18 7.46 -1.51 8.05
N GLN A 19 6.44 -2.28 8.43
CA GLN A 19 6.22 -2.67 9.83
C GLN A 19 7.35 -3.52 10.42
N TRP A 20 8.19 -4.14 9.58
CA TRP A 20 9.34 -4.94 10.02
C TRP A 20 10.69 -4.24 9.79
N ALA A 21 10.68 -2.99 9.33
CA ALA A 21 11.91 -2.22 9.13
C ALA A 21 12.59 -1.90 10.46
N ASP A 22 13.90 -2.09 10.53
CA ASP A 22 14.70 -1.69 11.67
C ASP A 22 14.85 -0.15 11.76
N GLU A 23 15.33 0.34 12.89
CA GLU A 23 15.45 1.78 13.13
C GLU A 23 16.40 2.46 12.11
N THR A 24 17.48 1.79 11.72
CA THR A 24 18.44 2.29 10.73
C THR A 24 17.78 2.47 9.35
N SER A 25 16.97 1.51 8.91
CA SER A 25 16.24 1.56 7.65
C SER A 25 15.21 2.70 7.66
N LEU A 26 14.49 2.87 8.78
CA LEU A 26 13.53 3.97 8.94
C LEU A 26 14.21 5.34 8.97
N LEU A 27 15.42 5.45 9.55
CA LEU A 27 16.22 6.67 9.51
C LEU A 27 16.65 7.01 8.07
N LEU A 28 17.05 6.02 7.28
CA LEU A 28 17.38 6.23 5.87
C LEU A 28 16.16 6.70 5.08
N MET A 29 15.01 6.05 5.26
CA MET A 29 13.75 6.48 4.65
C MET A 29 13.45 7.94 4.98
N ASN A 30 13.54 8.30 6.27
CA ASN A 30 13.28 9.65 6.72
C ASN A 30 14.24 10.64 6.04
N ALA A 31 15.55 10.36 6.03
CA ALA A 31 16.55 11.20 5.38
C ALA A 31 16.27 11.42 3.88
N LEU A 32 15.81 10.38 3.17
CA LEU A 32 15.46 10.49 1.74
C LEU A 32 14.20 11.32 1.51
N VAL A 33 13.15 11.09 2.29
CA VAL A 33 11.85 11.78 2.12
C VAL A 33 11.94 13.24 2.56
N THR A 34 12.78 13.56 3.55
CA THR A 34 12.93 14.94 4.05
C THR A 34 13.98 15.77 3.30
N ASP A 35 14.79 15.17 2.42
CA ASP A 35 15.78 15.91 1.63
C ASP A 35 15.09 16.66 0.48
N THR A 36 14.73 17.92 0.74
CA THR A 36 14.06 18.81 -0.22
C THR A 36 14.93 19.16 -1.43
N THR A 37 16.21 18.77 -1.45
CA THR A 37 17.09 18.97 -2.60
C THR A 37 16.96 17.85 -3.64
N ILE A 38 16.31 16.73 -3.30
CA ILE A 38 16.02 15.64 -4.23
C ILE A 38 14.71 15.98 -4.97
N GLU A 39 14.84 16.43 -6.22
CA GLU A 39 13.67 16.65 -7.07
C GLU A 39 13.29 15.38 -7.86
N GLY A 40 11.99 15.14 -8.05
CA GLY A 40 11.50 14.03 -8.89
C GLY A 40 11.45 12.67 -8.18
N LEU A 41 11.55 12.62 -6.85
CA LEU A 41 11.40 11.40 -6.07
C LEU A 41 9.92 11.19 -5.68
N LEU A 42 9.41 9.99 -5.98
CA LEU A 42 8.17 9.48 -5.39
C LEU A 42 8.51 8.30 -4.49
N PHE A 43 8.22 8.41 -3.21
CA PHE A 43 8.39 7.33 -2.24
C PHE A 43 7.03 6.69 -1.94
N ILE A 44 6.93 5.38 -2.09
CA ILE A 44 5.75 4.58 -1.78
C ILE A 44 6.16 3.54 -0.74
N GLY A 45 5.44 3.53 0.38
CA GLY A 45 5.64 2.57 1.45
C GLY A 45 4.34 1.84 1.76
N CYS A 46 4.40 0.52 1.88
CA CYS A 46 3.30 -0.30 2.38
C CYS A 46 3.62 -0.83 3.78
N TYR A 47 2.59 -0.91 4.61
CA TYR A 47 2.66 -1.53 5.91
C TYR A 47 1.29 -2.03 6.35
N ARG A 48 1.29 -2.92 7.34
CA ARG A 48 0.09 -3.44 7.99
C ARG A 48 -0.33 -2.53 9.14
N ASP A 49 -1.50 -1.91 9.04
CA ASP A 49 -2.01 -0.98 10.04
C ASP A 49 -2.33 -1.63 11.39
N ASN A 50 -2.60 -2.94 11.41
CA ASN A 50 -2.80 -3.74 12.62
C ASN A 50 -1.48 -4.17 13.32
N GLU A 51 -0.33 -4.06 12.66
CA GLU A 51 1.00 -4.36 13.24
C GLU A 51 1.75 -3.08 13.66
N VAL A 52 1.24 -1.90 13.28
CA VAL A 52 1.87 -0.59 13.55
C VAL A 52 1.04 0.18 14.59
N ALA A 53 1.33 -0.09 15.86
CA ALA A 53 0.74 0.60 17.00
C ALA A 53 1.05 2.11 17.01
N VAL A 54 0.39 2.85 17.90
CA VAL A 54 0.51 4.33 17.98
C VAL A 54 1.94 4.78 18.28
N ASP A 55 2.66 4.00 19.09
CA ASP A 55 4.05 4.21 19.51
C ASP A 55 5.09 3.58 18.56
N HIS A 56 4.65 2.95 17.47
CA HIS A 56 5.57 2.31 16.53
C HIS A 56 6.48 3.35 15.84
N PRO A 57 7.79 3.11 15.71
CA PRO A 57 8.75 4.06 15.12
C PRO A 57 8.33 4.59 13.75
N LEU A 58 7.84 3.71 12.87
CA LEU A 58 7.31 4.09 11.54
C LEU A 58 6.24 5.20 11.63
N ARG A 59 5.27 5.05 12.53
CA ARG A 59 4.14 5.98 12.66
C ARG A 59 4.58 7.32 13.23
N MET A 60 5.50 7.30 14.18
CA MET A 60 6.11 8.53 14.71
C MET A 60 6.84 9.30 13.61
N ARG A 61 7.66 8.64 12.80
CA ARG A 61 8.39 9.28 11.68
C ARG A 61 7.44 9.85 10.62
N ILE A 62 6.41 9.10 10.21
CA ILE A 62 5.40 9.60 9.26
C ILE A 62 4.72 10.85 9.80
N SER A 63 4.33 10.84 11.09
CA SER A 63 3.69 11.99 11.74
C SER A 63 4.62 13.20 11.82
N ASP A 64 5.92 12.98 12.07
CA ASP A 64 6.92 14.05 12.08
C ASP A 64 7.13 14.67 10.70
N ILE A 65 7.23 13.85 9.65
CA ILE A 65 7.37 14.33 8.26
C ILE A 65 6.17 15.19 7.86
N ASP A 66 4.95 14.73 8.17
CA ASP A 66 3.71 15.45 7.86
C ASP A 66 3.64 16.78 8.62
N ARG A 67 3.89 16.75 9.94
CA ARG A 67 3.86 17.92 10.80
C ARG A 67 4.88 18.99 10.40
N MET A 68 6.09 18.58 10.00
CA MET A 68 7.15 19.51 9.59
C MET A 68 6.98 19.99 8.14
N GLY A 69 6.06 19.40 7.37
CA GLY A 69 5.76 19.79 6.01
C GLY A 69 6.90 19.52 5.02
N PHE A 70 7.80 18.57 5.32
CA PHE A 70 8.94 18.26 4.47
C PHE A 70 8.53 17.60 3.15
N ALA A 71 7.45 16.81 3.19
CA ALA A 71 6.91 16.11 2.03
C ALA A 71 5.38 16.02 2.12
N LYS A 72 4.72 16.00 0.97
CA LYS A 72 3.29 15.71 0.89
C LYS A 72 3.07 14.21 1.10
N ILE A 73 2.43 13.83 2.19
CA ILE A 73 2.07 12.44 2.46
C ILE A 73 0.65 12.18 1.95
N THR A 74 0.44 11.02 1.33
CA THR A 74 -0.88 10.52 0.96
C THR A 74 -1.01 9.09 1.46
N SER A 75 -1.95 8.87 2.39
CA SER A 75 -2.24 7.54 2.93
C SER A 75 -3.42 6.92 2.18
N ILE A 76 -3.22 5.70 1.69
CA ILE A 76 -4.26 4.91 1.02
C ILE A 76 -4.50 3.68 1.89
N HIS A 77 -5.67 3.62 2.51
CA HIS A 77 -6.11 2.43 3.24
C HIS A 77 -6.74 1.45 2.25
N LEU A 78 -6.27 0.20 2.25
CA LEU A 78 -6.74 -0.87 1.38
C LEU A 78 -7.52 -1.89 2.22
N PRO A 79 -8.86 -1.80 2.28
CA PRO A 79 -9.66 -2.78 2.99
C PRO A 79 -9.73 -4.11 2.23
N ASN A 80 -10.25 -5.14 2.88
CA ASN A 80 -10.64 -6.38 2.21
C ASN A 80 -11.67 -6.10 1.10
N LEU A 81 -11.66 -6.97 0.08
CA LEU A 81 -12.59 -6.91 -1.04
C LEU A 81 -14.03 -7.12 -0.54
N ASP A 82 -14.95 -6.25 -0.96
CA ASP A 82 -16.36 -6.49 -0.76
C ASP A 82 -16.89 -7.54 -1.75
N VAL A 83 -18.13 -8.02 -1.54
CA VAL A 83 -18.74 -9.04 -2.42
C VAL A 83 -18.81 -8.57 -3.88
N ARG A 84 -18.98 -7.27 -4.14
CA ARG A 84 -19.04 -6.71 -5.50
C ARG A 84 -17.67 -6.68 -6.16
N ASN A 85 -16.61 -6.41 -5.39
CA ASN A 85 -15.24 -6.53 -5.88
C ASN A 85 -14.92 -7.99 -6.25
N VAL A 86 -15.34 -8.95 -5.42
CA VAL A 86 -15.20 -10.38 -5.73
C VAL A 86 -16.06 -10.77 -6.96
N GLU A 87 -17.28 -10.26 -7.08
CA GLU A 87 -18.15 -10.47 -8.26
C GLU A 87 -17.48 -9.95 -9.53
N SER A 88 -16.90 -8.75 -9.51
CA SER A 88 -16.14 -8.19 -10.64
C SER A 88 -14.93 -9.05 -10.98
N LEU A 89 -14.14 -9.43 -9.98
CA LEU A 89 -12.95 -10.26 -10.20
C LEU A 89 -13.30 -11.62 -10.83
N LEU A 90 -14.38 -12.26 -10.36
CA LEU A 90 -14.87 -13.52 -10.94
C LEU A 90 -15.45 -13.33 -12.34
N SER A 91 -16.18 -12.23 -12.57
CA SER A 91 -16.74 -11.89 -13.87
C SER A 91 -15.64 -11.76 -14.92
N ASP A 92 -14.57 -11.03 -14.57
CA ASP A 92 -13.39 -10.82 -15.43
C ASP A 92 -12.58 -12.12 -15.62
N THR A 93 -12.40 -12.91 -14.55
CA THR A 93 -11.58 -14.14 -14.62
C THR A 93 -12.28 -15.27 -15.38
N LEU A 94 -13.60 -15.41 -15.23
CA LEU A 94 -14.38 -16.49 -15.86
C LEU A 94 -14.98 -16.07 -17.20
N CYS A 95 -14.81 -14.82 -17.62
CA CYS A 95 -15.46 -14.24 -18.81
C CYS A 95 -16.99 -14.40 -18.78
N LEU A 96 -17.60 -14.27 -17.60
CA LEU A 96 -19.04 -14.41 -17.38
C LEU A 96 -19.62 -13.07 -16.92
N THR A 97 -20.92 -12.85 -17.12
CA THR A 97 -21.57 -11.62 -16.64
C THR A 97 -21.76 -11.62 -15.12
N PRO A 98 -21.79 -10.46 -14.44
CA PRO A 98 -21.95 -10.39 -12.98
C PRO A 98 -23.13 -11.20 -12.41
N PRO A 99 -24.35 -11.20 -13.03
CA PRO A 99 -25.45 -12.02 -12.54
C PRO A 99 -25.17 -13.53 -12.53
N MET A 100 -24.30 -14.03 -13.42
CA MET A 100 -23.95 -15.45 -13.50
C MET A 100 -22.98 -15.86 -12.39
N VAL A 101 -22.11 -14.95 -11.95
CA VAL A 101 -21.07 -15.25 -10.93
C VAL A 101 -21.48 -14.82 -9.52
N ARG A 102 -22.59 -14.09 -9.34
CA ARG A 102 -23.03 -13.55 -8.05
C ARG A 102 -23.05 -14.56 -6.91
N ARG A 103 -23.69 -15.71 -7.11
CA ARG A 103 -23.78 -16.76 -6.06
C ARG A 103 -22.42 -17.35 -5.73
N LEU A 104 -21.52 -17.45 -6.72
CA LEU A 104 -20.15 -17.88 -6.51
C LEU A 104 -19.38 -16.80 -5.73
N ALA A 105 -19.55 -15.51 -6.08
CA ALA A 105 -18.93 -14.39 -5.39
C ALA A 105 -19.30 -14.35 -3.90
N GLU A 106 -20.58 -14.56 -3.57
CA GLU A 106 -21.04 -14.67 -2.18
C GLU A 106 -20.38 -15.85 -1.46
N ALA A 107 -20.30 -17.02 -2.09
CA ALA A 107 -19.68 -18.20 -1.49
C ALA A 107 -18.17 -18.01 -1.28
N VAL A 108 -17.47 -17.45 -2.26
CA VAL A 108 -16.04 -17.12 -2.17
C VAL A 108 -15.81 -16.11 -1.05
N TRP A 109 -16.59 -15.03 -1.01
CA TRP A 109 -16.44 -13.99 0.01
C TRP A 109 -16.72 -14.54 1.42
N GLN A 110 -17.73 -15.41 1.60
CA GLN A 110 -17.98 -16.08 2.89
C GLN A 110 -16.82 -16.95 3.36
N LYS A 111 -16.06 -17.55 2.43
CA LYS A 111 -14.93 -18.42 2.75
C LYS A 111 -13.63 -17.66 2.99
N THR A 112 -13.46 -16.52 2.34
CA THR A 112 -12.19 -15.78 2.33
C THR A 112 -12.24 -14.48 3.14
N ALA A 113 -13.44 -14.06 3.57
CA ALA A 113 -13.71 -12.76 4.16
C ALA A 113 -13.20 -11.57 3.32
N GLY A 114 -13.10 -11.76 2.00
CA GLY A 114 -12.61 -10.74 1.07
C GLY A 114 -11.10 -10.52 1.10
N LEU A 115 -10.32 -11.33 1.82
CA LEU A 115 -8.85 -11.25 1.78
C LEU A 115 -8.38 -11.58 0.37
N ALA A 116 -7.78 -10.61 -0.33
CA ALA A 116 -7.47 -10.71 -1.76
C ALA A 116 -6.62 -11.95 -2.10
N LEU A 117 -5.63 -12.28 -1.26
CA LEU A 117 -4.81 -13.49 -1.41
C LEU A 117 -5.67 -14.76 -1.45
N PHE A 118 -6.61 -14.89 -0.51
CA PHE A 118 -7.47 -16.07 -0.40
C PHE A 118 -8.55 -16.09 -1.47
N VAL A 119 -9.06 -14.93 -1.89
CA VAL A 119 -9.96 -14.84 -3.04
C VAL A 119 -9.28 -15.39 -4.29
N VAL A 120 -8.07 -14.92 -4.59
CA VAL A 120 -7.31 -15.36 -5.77
C VAL A 120 -6.93 -16.85 -5.68
N GLN A 121 -6.57 -17.36 -4.50
CA GLN A 121 -6.25 -18.79 -4.32
C GLN A 121 -7.48 -19.72 -4.38
N PHE A 122 -8.68 -19.19 -4.13
CA PHE A 122 -9.90 -19.97 -4.22
C PHE A 122 -10.32 -20.18 -5.68
N ILE A 123 -10.01 -19.22 -6.55
CA ILE A 123 -10.30 -19.22 -8.00
C ILE A 123 -9.31 -20.15 -8.71
#